data_AF-A0A7X7D7C4-F1
#
_entry.id   AF-A0A7X7D7C4-F1
#
_cell.length_a   1.000
_cell.length_b   1.000
_cell.length_c   1.000
_cell.angle_alpha   90.00
_cell.angle_beta   90.00
_cell.angle_gamma   90.00
#
_symmetry.space_group_name_H-M   'P 1'
#
loop_
_entity.id
_entity.type
_entity.pdbx_description
1 polymer ?
#
loop_
_entity_poly.entity_id
_entity_poly.type
_entity_poly.pdbx_seq_one_letter_code
_entity_poly.pdbx_strand_id
1 'polypeptide(L)'
;MTLAVMPTSFVYELVLFLHIFAAIAGFGPTFVWPVISVIGRRSDDPVFGARLGVLIEDLGRKFEPFIFANGLLGLLLVIFGATHDPAYIEFSDTWVTIAMTLYIAAMVLSLLVHQPNLKAMAVLQQELIDGASGGGAHAGPPPQVAELEERGKKA
;
A
#
# COMPACT_ATOMS: atom_id res chain seq x y z
N MET A 1 -16.51 3.30 32.81
CA MET A 1 -15.25 2.73 33.30
C MET A 1 -14.27 2.78 32.13
N THR A 2 -13.64 3.93 31.94
CA THR A 2 -12.69 4.19 30.86
C THR A 2 -11.44 3.39 31.17
N LEU A 3 -11.05 2.46 30.29
CA LEU A 3 -9.76 1.79 30.31
C LEU A 3 -8.67 2.80 29.92
N ALA A 4 -8.46 3.82 30.75
CA ALA A 4 -7.33 4.71 30.63
C ALA A 4 -6.09 3.90 31.01
N VAL A 5 -5.42 3.38 29.98
CA VAL A 5 -4.14 2.69 30.11
C VAL A 5 -3.11 3.77 30.40
N MET A 6 -2.50 3.73 31.59
CA MET A 6 -1.51 4.73 32.02
C MET A 6 -0.36 4.83 30.98
N PRO A 7 0.18 6.03 30.71
CA PRO A 7 1.13 6.30 29.62
C PRO A 7 2.46 5.56 29.76
N THR A 8 2.91 5.33 30.99
CA THR A 8 4.10 4.55 31.35
C THR A 8 3.81 3.06 31.41
N SER A 9 2.59 2.65 31.06
CA SER A 9 2.31 1.24 30.96
C SER A 9 3.01 0.69 29.73
N PHE A 10 3.63 -0.46 29.93
CA PHE A 10 4.17 -1.30 28.87
C PHE A 10 3.20 -1.46 27.69
N VAL A 11 1.88 -1.46 27.94
CA VAL A 11 0.84 -1.60 26.90
C VAL A 11 0.82 -0.41 25.96
N TYR A 12 0.85 0.83 26.46
CA TYR A 12 0.83 2.02 25.61
C TYR A 12 2.10 2.09 24.75
N GLU A 13 3.27 1.89 25.36
CA GLU A 13 4.56 1.86 24.66
C GLU A 13 4.64 0.75 23.60
N LEU A 14 4.12 -0.44 23.92
CA LEU A 14 4.06 -1.55 22.97
C LEU A 14 3.17 -1.22 21.77
N VAL A 15 2.00 -0.62 21.99
CA VAL A 15 1.09 -0.22 20.91
C VAL A 15 1.72 0.87 20.06
N LEU A 16 2.39 1.85 20.67
CA LEU A 16 3.12 2.90 19.96
C LEU A 16 4.24 2.31 19.09
N PHE A 17 5.03 1.40 19.66
CA PHE A 17 6.07 0.68 18.93
C PHE A 17 5.49 -0.10 17.75
N LEU A 18 4.43 -0.88 17.97
CA LEU A 18 3.78 -1.66 16.92
C LEU A 18 3.16 -0.77 15.83
N HIS A 19 2.61 0.39 16.20
CA HIS A 19 2.07 1.36 15.25
C HIS A 19 3.18 1.86 14.32
N ILE A 20 4.31 2.31 14.87
CA ILE A 20 5.46 2.79 14.09
C ILE A 20 6.04 1.66 13.23
N PHE A 21 6.19 0.46 13.80
CA PHE A 21 6.67 -0.71 13.06
C PHE A 21 5.76 -1.04 11.88
N ALA A 22 4.44 -1.06 12.10
CA ALA A 22 3.44 -1.31 11.05
C ALA A 22 3.47 -0.21 9.98
N ALA A 23 3.68 1.06 10.36
CA ALA A 23 3.87 2.15 9.40
C ALA A 23 5.10 1.91 8.51
N ILE A 24 6.23 1.53 9.09
CA ILE A 24 7.48 1.26 8.35
C ILE A 24 7.31 0.05 7.43
N ALA A 25 6.75 -1.05 7.94
CA ALA A 25 6.56 -2.27 7.15
C ALA A 25 5.52 -2.10 6.04
N GLY A 26 4.42 -1.39 6.32
CA GLY A 26 3.33 -1.20 5.37
C GLY A 26 3.63 -0.14 4.30
N PHE A 27 4.23 0.99 4.68
CA PHE A 27 4.50 2.10 3.76
C PHE A 27 5.94 2.15 3.24
N GLY A 28 6.91 1.56 3.92
CA GLY A 28 8.32 1.56 3.49
C GLY A 28 8.54 1.09 2.04
N PRO A 29 7.89 -0.01 1.59
CA PRO A 29 8.04 -0.46 0.21
C PRO A 29 7.55 0.55 -0.85
N THR A 30 6.64 1.48 -0.52
CA THR A 30 6.14 2.51 -1.45
C THR A 30 7.24 3.44 -1.96
N PHE A 31 8.36 3.55 -1.25
CA PHE A 31 9.53 4.31 -1.69
C PHE A 31 10.42 3.54 -2.66
N VAL A 32 10.35 2.20 -2.65
CA VAL A 32 11.23 1.33 -3.42
C VAL A 32 10.54 0.88 -4.72
N TRP A 33 9.25 0.56 -4.67
CA TRP A 33 8.51 0.06 -5.83
C TRP A 33 8.58 0.97 -7.07
N PRO A 34 8.48 2.31 -6.96
CA PRO A 34 8.60 3.17 -8.15
C PRO A 34 9.96 3.06 -8.83
N VAL A 35 11.04 2.91 -8.06
CA VAL A 35 12.40 2.73 -8.61
C VAL A 35 12.48 1.41 -9.38
N ILE A 36 11.97 0.34 -8.77
CA ILE A 36 11.90 -0.98 -9.40
C ILE A 36 11.04 -0.93 -10.68
N SER A 37 9.88 -0.28 -10.65
CA SER A 37 9.00 -0.11 -11.81
C SER A 37 9.67 0.68 -12.95
N VAL A 38 10.47 1.70 -12.64
CA VAL A 38 11.25 2.43 -13.66
C VAL A 38 12.29 1.54 -14.31
N ILE A 39 12.95 0.65 -13.56
CA ILE A 39 13.90 -0.33 -14.11
C ILE A 39 13.17 -1.27 -15.08
N GLY A 40 12.02 -1.81 -14.69
CA GLY A 40 11.20 -2.67 -15.57
C GLY A 40 10.64 -1.95 -16.80
N ARG A 41 10.40 -0.63 -16.73
CA ARG A 41 9.97 0.16 -17.91
C ARG A 41 11.11 0.51 -18.86
N ARG A 42 12.36 0.52 -18.37
CA ARG A 42 13.55 0.82 -19.18
C ARG A 42 14.16 -0.42 -19.82
N SER A 43 13.70 -1.62 -19.47
CA SER A 43 14.11 -2.83 -20.18
C SER A 43 13.46 -2.88 -21.55
N ASP A 44 14.23 -3.22 -22.58
CA ASP A 44 13.71 -3.50 -23.92
C ASP A 44 12.89 -4.82 -23.98
N ASP A 45 12.75 -5.52 -22.85
CA ASP A 45 11.96 -6.73 -22.67
C ASP A 45 10.65 -6.42 -21.91
N PRO A 46 9.49 -6.38 -22.62
CA PRO A 46 8.18 -6.19 -21.99
C PRO A 46 7.81 -7.29 -20.98
N VAL A 47 8.33 -8.51 -21.16
CA VAL A 47 8.06 -9.65 -20.28
C VAL A 47 8.78 -9.48 -18.95
N PHE A 48 10.01 -8.95 -18.98
CA PHE A 48 10.74 -8.60 -17.76
C PHE A 48 9.98 -7.57 -16.93
N GLY A 49 9.49 -6.50 -17.57
CA GLY A 49 8.67 -5.49 -16.92
C GLY A 49 7.40 -6.06 -16.30
N ALA A 50 6.70 -6.96 -17.00
CA ALA A 50 5.50 -7.64 -16.49
C ALA A 50 5.80 -8.55 -15.29
N ARG A 51 6.87 -9.35 -15.34
CA ARG A 51 7.29 -10.21 -14.20
C ARG A 51 7.60 -9.38 -12.96
N LEU A 52 8.21 -8.21 -13.15
CA LEU A 52 8.52 -7.30 -12.06
C LEU A 52 7.25 -6.69 -11.46
N GLY A 53 6.26 -6.35 -12.30
CA GLY A 53 4.94 -5.92 -11.86
C GLY A 53 4.23 -6.96 -10.99
N VAL A 54 4.19 -8.21 -11.44
CA VAL A 54 3.61 -9.34 -10.66
C VAL A 54 4.33 -9.53 -9.33
N LEU A 55 5.66 -9.44 -9.31
CA LEU A 55 6.45 -9.54 -8.08
C LEU A 55 6.13 -8.41 -7.10
N ILE A 56 6.05 -7.17 -7.59
CA ILE A 56 5.68 -6.00 -6.77
C ILE A 56 4.29 -6.20 -6.17
N GLU A 57 3.33 -6.67 -6.95
CA GLU A 57 1.97 -6.90 -6.47
C GLU A 57 1.89 -8.02 -5.43
N ASP A 58 2.57 -9.14 -5.65
CA ASP A 58 2.62 -10.25 -4.68
C ASP A 58 3.24 -9.81 -3.35
N LEU A 59 4.34 -9.06 -3.40
CA LEU A 59 4.93 -8.45 -2.22
C LEU A 59 3.97 -7.44 -1.57
N GLY A 60 3.32 -6.61 -2.37
CA GLY A 60 2.32 -5.64 -1.90
C GLY A 60 1.23 -6.28 -1.06
N ARG A 61 0.64 -7.39 -1.53
CA ARG A 61 -0.39 -8.15 -0.78
C ARG A 61 0.15 -8.71 0.54
N LYS A 62 1.43 -9.08 0.60
CA LYS A 62 2.07 -9.57 1.85
C LYS A 62 2.29 -8.45 2.86
N PHE A 63 2.53 -7.22 2.41
CA PHE A 63 2.73 -6.05 3.27
C PHE A 63 1.43 -5.31 3.61
N GLU A 64 0.36 -5.50 2.83
CA GLU A 64 -0.96 -4.89 3.03
C GLU A 64 -1.51 -5.02 4.48
N PRO A 65 -1.40 -6.17 5.17
CA PRO A 65 -1.86 -6.29 6.56
C PRO A 65 -1.23 -5.26 7.52
N PHE A 66 0.01 -4.83 7.27
CA PHE A 66 0.67 -3.82 8.10
C PHE A 66 0.06 -2.43 7.91
N ILE A 67 -0.49 -2.11 6.73
CA ILE A 67 -1.21 -0.85 6.49
C ILE A 67 -2.48 -0.81 7.35
N PHE A 68 -3.25 -1.89 7.37
CA PHE A 68 -4.44 -2.01 8.22
C PHE A 68 -4.08 -2.00 9.71
N ALA A 69 -3.03 -2.73 10.10
CA ALA A 69 -2.53 -2.74 11.47
C ALA A 69 -2.10 -1.34 11.92
N ASN A 70 -1.44 -0.57 11.06
CA ASN A 70 -1.06 0.81 11.34
C ASN A 70 -2.28 1.68 11.68
N GLY A 71 -3.33 1.66 10.86
CA GLY A 71 -4.55 2.42 11.13
C GLY A 71 -5.25 1.99 12.43
N LEU A 72 -5.36 0.68 12.67
CA LEU A 72 -5.96 0.14 13.88
C LEU A 72 -5.18 0.53 15.15
N LEU A 73 -3.86 0.38 15.12
CA LEU A 73 -2.98 0.71 16.26
C LEU A 73 -2.96 2.22 16.51
N GLY A 74 -3.02 3.04 15.45
CA GLY A 74 -3.14 4.49 15.58
C GLY A 74 -4.45 4.88 16.27
N LEU A 75 -5.57 4.25 15.89
CA LEU A 75 -6.85 4.44 16.56
C LEU A 75 -6.80 4.02 18.04
N LEU A 76 -6.14 2.90 18.35
CA LEU A 76 -5.96 2.45 19.74
C LEU A 76 -5.15 3.45 20.58
N LEU A 77 -4.10 4.06 20.02
CA LEU A 77 -3.32 5.11 20.71
C LEU A 77 -4.19 6.30 21.09
N VAL A 78 -5.08 6.74 20.21
CA VAL A 78 -5.99 7.85 20.48
C VAL A 78 -7.03 7.47 21.54
N ILE A 79 -7.54 6.23 21.52
CA ILE A 79 -8.49 5.74 22.52
C ILE A 79 -7.84 5.61 23.90
N PHE A 80 -6.61 5.11 23.98
CA PHE A 80 -5.87 4.98 25.24
C PHE A 80 -5.38 6.34 25.77
N GLY A 81 -5.11 7.30 24.89
CA GLY A 81 -4.62 8.64 25.23
C GLY A 81 -5.67 9.63 25.71
N ALA A 82 -6.97 9.34 25.60
CA ALA A 82 -8.08 10.23 25.92
C ALA A 82 -8.22 10.55 27.43
N THR A 83 -7.29 11.35 27.96
CA THR A 83 -7.08 11.61 29.39
C THR A 83 -7.05 13.11 29.74
N HIS A 84 -7.15 14.00 28.74
CA HIS A 84 -7.06 15.46 28.79
C HIS A 84 -5.70 16.01 29.26
N ASP A 85 -4.67 15.18 29.24
CA ASP A 85 -3.31 15.58 29.57
C ASP A 85 -2.53 15.86 28.25
N PRO A 86 -1.85 17.01 28.12
CA PRO A 86 -1.11 17.38 26.92
C PRO A 86 0.06 16.44 26.57
N ALA A 87 0.44 15.53 27.47
CA ALA A 87 1.41 14.48 27.17
C ALA A 87 0.84 13.35 26.27
N TYR A 88 -0.45 13.39 25.91
CA TYR A 88 -1.15 12.28 25.25
C TYR A 88 -1.80 12.69 23.92
N ILE A 89 -1.89 11.71 23.03
CA ILE A 89 -2.46 11.88 21.70
C ILE A 89 -3.98 11.74 21.78
N GLU A 90 -4.69 12.79 21.39
CA GLU A 90 -6.15 12.85 21.45
C GLU A 90 -6.80 13.21 20.11
N PHE A 91 -8.10 12.97 19.97
CA PHE A 91 -8.87 13.44 18.81
C PHE A 91 -8.92 14.98 18.70
N SER A 92 -8.74 15.69 19.83
CA SER A 92 -8.70 17.15 19.90
C SER A 92 -7.46 17.71 19.18
N ASP A 93 -6.40 16.91 19.03
CA ASP A 93 -5.22 17.29 18.28
C ASP A 93 -5.55 17.41 16.79
N THR A 94 -5.37 18.62 16.25
CA THR A 94 -5.69 18.91 14.85
C THR A 94 -4.94 17.99 13.89
N TRP A 95 -3.68 17.66 14.20
CA TRP A 95 -2.87 16.77 13.35
C TRP A 95 -3.38 15.33 13.35
N VAL A 96 -3.94 14.83 14.46
CA VAL A 96 -4.53 13.48 14.55
C VAL A 96 -5.76 13.39 13.67
N THR A 97 -6.65 14.38 13.75
CA THR A 97 -7.86 14.42 12.93
C THR A 97 -7.52 14.48 11.44
N ILE A 98 -6.53 15.30 11.05
CA ILE A 98 -6.04 15.36 9.67
C ILE A 98 -5.46 14.01 9.23
N ALA A 99 -4.57 13.41 10.03
CA ALA A 99 -3.95 12.13 9.70
C ALA A 99 -4.98 11.00 9.55
N MET A 100 -5.96 10.92 10.46
CA MET A 100 -7.04 9.94 10.41
C MET A 100 -7.90 10.13 9.16
N THR A 101 -8.23 11.37 8.81
CA THR A 101 -9.04 11.70 7.63
C THR A 101 -8.29 11.32 6.35
N LEU A 102 -7.01 11.65 6.25
CA LEU A 102 -6.17 11.28 5.11
C LEU A 102 -6.01 9.76 5.00
N TYR A 103 -5.83 9.06 6.12
CA TYR A 103 -5.76 7.60 6.15
C TYR A 103 -7.06 6.97 5.61
N ILE A 104 -8.23 7.41 6.11
CA ILE A 104 -9.52 6.90 5.65
C ILE A 104 -9.73 7.20 4.15
N ALA A 105 -9.43 8.43 3.70
CA ALA A 105 -9.55 8.80 2.30
C ALA A 105 -8.65 7.95 1.39
N ALA A 106 -7.40 7.73 1.80
CA ALA A 106 -6.46 6.88 1.08
C ALA A 106 -6.93 5.42 1.04
N MET A 107 -7.48 4.89 2.14
CA MET A 107 -8.04 3.54 2.20
C MET A 107 -9.25 3.38 1.27
N VAL A 108 -10.17 4.35 1.26
CA VAL A 108 -11.32 4.36 0.36
C VAL A 108 -10.84 4.37 -1.10
N LEU A 109 -9.90 5.25 -1.45
CA LEU A 109 -9.33 5.31 -2.80
C LEU A 109 -8.63 4.00 -3.18
N SER A 110 -7.84 3.44 -2.27
CA SER A 110 -7.11 2.19 -2.48
C SER A 110 -8.06 1.03 -2.75
N LEU A 111 -9.09 0.86 -1.91
CA LEU A 111 -10.03 -0.27 -2.02
C LEU A 111 -10.97 -0.15 -3.21
N LEU A 112 -11.48 1.06 -3.48
CA LEU A 112 -12.52 1.26 -4.50
C LEU A 112 -11.95 1.49 -5.90
N VAL A 113 -10.75 2.06 -6.01
CA VAL A 113 -10.16 2.44 -7.30
C VAL A 113 -8.90 1.64 -7.58
N HIS A 114 -7.96 1.63 -6.64
CA HIS A 114 -6.62 1.09 -6.91
C HIS A 114 -6.62 -0.44 -6.97
N GLN A 115 -7.26 -1.14 -6.04
CA GLN A 115 -7.29 -2.60 -6.00
C GLN A 115 -7.97 -3.25 -7.22
N PRO A 116 -9.14 -2.79 -7.71
CA PRO A 116 -9.72 -3.33 -8.94
C PRO A 116 -8.79 -3.15 -10.14
N ASN A 117 -8.14 -2.00 -10.26
CA ASN A 117 -7.20 -1.72 -11.34
C ASN A 117 -5.95 -2.60 -11.27
N LEU A 118 -5.36 -2.77 -10.08
CA LEU A 118 -4.21 -3.64 -9.86
C LEU A 118 -4.52 -5.09 -10.24
N LYS A 119 -5.68 -5.63 -9.83
CA LYS A 119 -6.10 -6.99 -10.21
C LYS A 119 -6.23 -7.15 -11.72
N ALA A 120 -6.76 -6.15 -12.42
CA ALA A 120 -6.88 -6.21 -13.86
C ALA A 120 -5.52 -6.09 -14.57
N MET A 121 -4.60 -5.26 -14.05
CA MET A 121 -3.22 -5.19 -14.54
C MET A 121 -2.48 -6.51 -14.32
N ALA A 122 -2.70 -7.18 -13.18
CA ALA A 122 -2.12 -8.49 -12.88
C ALA A 122 -2.45 -9.53 -13.95
N VAL A 123 -3.72 -9.59 -14.35
CA VAL A 123 -4.21 -10.52 -15.38
C VAL A 123 -3.50 -10.25 -16.71
N LEU A 124 -3.46 -8.99 -17.16
CA LEU A 124 -2.81 -8.62 -18.42
C LEU A 124 -1.29 -8.87 -18.40
N GLN A 125 -0.64 -8.61 -17.26
CA GLN A 125 0.78 -8.94 -17.07
C GLN A 125 1.00 -10.45 -17.17
N GLN A 126 0.14 -11.26 -16.57
CA GLN A 126 0.22 -12.71 -16.65
C GLN A 126 -0.01 -13.21 -18.08
N GLU A 127 -1.02 -12.68 -18.79
CA GLU A 127 -1.27 -13.00 -20.20
C GLU A 127 -0.09 -12.64 -21.11
N LEU A 128 0.59 -11.52 -20.85
CA LEU A 128 1.79 -11.14 -21.59
C LEU A 128 2.94 -12.12 -21.34
N ILE A 129 3.12 -12.55 -20.09
CA ILE A 129 4.14 -13.54 -19.73
C ILE A 129 3.85 -14.89 -20.40
N ASP A 130 2.59 -15.33 -20.38
CA ASP A 130 2.16 -16.60 -20.95
C ASP A 130 2.16 -16.55 -22.49
N GLY A 131 1.72 -15.45 -23.09
CA GLY A 131 1.70 -15.23 -24.55
C GLY A 131 3.10 -15.13 -25.16
N ALA A 132 4.07 -14.57 -24.45
CA ALA A 132 5.47 -14.57 -24.89
C ALA A 132 6.08 -15.98 -24.94
N SER A 133 5.50 -16.98 -24.25
CA SER A 133 5.92 -18.38 -24.35
C SER A 133 5.42 -19.08 -25.63
N GLY A 134 4.48 -18.48 -26.37
CA GLY A 134 3.97 -18.93 -27.66
C GLY A 134 4.39 -18.00 -28.80
N GLY A 135 5.47 -18.34 -29.51
CA GLY A 135 6.13 -17.46 -30.47
C GLY A 135 5.24 -16.83 -31.55
N GLY A 136 5.49 -15.55 -31.81
CA GLY A 136 4.91 -14.81 -32.94
C GLY A 136 5.47 -13.39 -33.02
N ALA A 137 6.55 -13.22 -33.76
CA ALA A 137 7.05 -11.91 -34.13
C ALA A 137 6.14 -11.32 -35.20
N HIS A 138 5.31 -10.31 -34.92
CA HIS A 138 4.80 -9.35 -35.91
C HIS A 138 4.12 -8.11 -35.26
N ALA A 139 4.57 -6.94 -35.71
CA ALA A 139 3.93 -5.61 -35.74
C ALA A 139 3.21 -5.08 -34.48
N GLY A 140 3.85 -4.11 -33.82
CA GLY A 140 3.27 -3.26 -32.76
C GLY A 140 3.44 -3.83 -31.34
N PRO A 141 3.31 -2.99 -30.30
CA PRO A 141 3.19 -3.49 -28.93
C PRO A 141 2.00 -4.48 -28.88
N PRO A 142 2.15 -5.66 -28.26
CA PRO A 142 1.03 -6.56 -28.07
C PRO A 142 -0.17 -5.79 -27.50
N PRO A 143 -1.42 -6.09 -27.90
CA PRO A 143 -2.61 -5.39 -27.39
C PRO A 143 -2.65 -5.31 -25.86
N GLN A 144 -2.11 -6.32 -25.19
CA GLN A 144 -1.96 -6.38 -23.73
C GLN A 144 -1.08 -5.24 -23.18
N VAL A 145 0.00 -4.87 -23.89
CA VAL A 145 0.88 -3.76 -23.50
C VAL A 145 0.15 -2.42 -23.62
N ALA A 146 -0.62 -2.21 -24.70
CA ALA A 146 -1.41 -1.00 -24.87
C ALA A 146 -2.50 -0.86 -23.80
N GLU A 147 -3.20 -1.95 -23.46
CA GLU A 147 -4.20 -1.95 -22.38
C GLU A 147 -3.56 -1.72 -21.00
N LEU A 148 -2.39 -2.32 -20.74
CA LEU A 148 -1.61 -2.08 -19.52
C LEU A 148 -1.21 -0.61 -19.36
N GLU A 149 -0.76 0.03 -20.43
CA GLU A 149 -0.41 1.46 -20.41
C GLU A 149 -1.63 2.34 -20.15
N GLU A 150 -2.78 2.03 -20.74
CA GLU A 150 -4.01 2.79 -20.52
C GLU A 150 -4.50 2.65 -19.06
N ARG A 151 -4.45 1.43 -18.51
CA ARG A 151 -4.79 1.19 -17.10
C ARG A 151 -3.82 1.87 -16.16
N GLY A 152 -2.52 1.84 -16.47
CA GLY A 152 -1.49 2.53 -15.70
C GLY A 152 -1.65 4.05 -15.67
N LYS A 153 -2.32 4.66 -16.66
CA LYS A 153 -2.68 6.10 -16.64
C LYS A 153 -3.92 6.41 -15.81
N LYS A 154 -4.75 5.40 -15.53
CA LYS A 154 -6.02 5.52 -14.79
C LYS A 154 -5.90 5.16 -13.30
N ALA A 155 -4.87 4.38 -12.94
CA ALA A 155 -4.56 3.99 -11.57
C ALA A 155 -3.75 5.08 -10.84
#